data_AF-A0AA43L9U6-F1
#
_entry.id   AF-A0AA43L9U6-F1
#
_cell.length_a   1.000
_cell.length_b   1.000
_cell.length_c   1.000
_cell.angle_alpha   90.00
_cell.angle_beta   90.00
_cell.angle_gamma   90.00
#
_symmetry.space_group_name_H-M   'P 1'
#
loop_
_entity.id
_entity.type
_entity.pdbx_description
1 polymer ?
#
loop_
_entity_poly.entity_id
_entity_poly.type
_entity_poly.pdbx_seq_one_letter_code
_entity_poly.pdbx_strand_id
1 'polypeptide(L)'
;MEEISVRGTAWKDHDFSKYDVVLHVAGIAHVEEKHIDSEHYETVNCKLAADIASKAKVEGIQHFVFISSMSVYGLANGIITEETKPNPKSLYGKSKLHADRLIFQLIDKNFKVAILRPPMIYGPN
;
A
#
# COMPACT_ATOMS: atom_id res chain seq x y z
N MET A 1 11.32 14.68 -7.22
CA MET A 1 10.88 13.52 -6.44
C MET A 1 12.11 12.66 -6.21
N GLU A 2 12.36 12.23 -4.98
CA GLU A 2 13.48 11.33 -4.66
C GLU A 2 12.94 9.89 -4.59
N GLU A 3 13.65 8.95 -5.20
CA GLU A 3 13.27 7.53 -5.19
C GLU A 3 14.08 6.77 -4.15
N ILE A 4 13.40 6.03 -3.28
CA ILE A 4 14.02 5.23 -2.22
C ILE A 4 13.66 3.77 -2.45
N SER A 5 14.68 2.93 -2.61
CA SER A 5 14.49 1.48 -2.61
C SER A 5 14.12 1.01 -1.21
N VAL A 6 13.00 0.29 -1.11
CA VAL A 6 12.56 -0.36 0.13
C VAL A 6 13.02 -1.82 0.23
N ARG A 7 13.88 -2.27 -0.70
CA ARG A 7 14.53 -3.59 -0.61
C ARG A 7 15.61 -3.56 0.46
N GLY A 8 15.62 -4.57 1.33
CA GLY A 8 16.53 -4.61 2.47
C GLY A 8 16.11 -3.63 3.57
N THR A 9 17.08 -3.13 4.33
CA THR A 9 16.83 -2.31 5.53
C THR A 9 17.28 -0.86 5.42
N ALA A 10 17.97 -0.47 4.35
CA ALA A 10 18.56 0.87 4.21
C ALA A 10 17.54 2.01 4.29
N TRP A 11 16.30 1.77 3.87
CA TRP A 11 15.21 2.74 3.99
C TRP A 11 14.88 3.12 5.44
N LYS A 12 15.22 2.27 6.42
CA LYS A 12 14.98 2.54 7.85
C LYS A 12 15.87 3.67 8.36
N ASP A 13 17.08 3.78 7.82
CA ASP A 13 18.07 4.78 8.21
C ASP A 13 17.92 6.09 7.40
N HIS A 14 17.07 6.08 6.38
CA HIS A 14 16.78 7.27 5.58
C HIS A 14 15.92 8.25 6.37
N ASP A 15 16.32 9.51 6.43
CA ASP A 15 15.56 10.58 7.08
C ASP A 15 14.36 10.99 6.20
N PHE A 16 13.14 10.73 6.67
CA PHE A 16 11.92 11.14 5.96
C PHE A 16 11.50 12.57 6.32
N SER A 17 12.00 13.16 7.41
CA SER A 17 11.57 14.49 7.86
C SER A 17 11.86 15.62 6.86
N LYS A 18 12.75 15.36 5.90
CA LYS A 18 13.05 16.25 4.76
C LYS A 18 11.96 16.30 3.68
N TYR A 19 10.88 15.51 3.80
CA TYR A 19 9.78 15.47 2.83
C TYR A 19 8.45 15.90 3.43
N ASP A 20 7.53 16.35 2.58
CA ASP A 20 6.15 16.64 2.98
C ASP A 20 5.22 15.43 2.81
N VAL A 21 5.52 14.58 1.82
CA VAL A 21 4.67 13.49 1.35
C VAL A 21 5.48 12.25 1.03
N VAL A 22 4.98 11.07 1.43
CA VAL A 22 5.49 9.78 0.96
C VAL A 22 4.47 9.13 0.02
N LEU A 23 4.90 8.83 -1.20
CA LEU A 23 4.14 8.04 -2.16
C LEU A 23 4.68 6.61 -2.19
N HIS A 24 3.94 5.67 -1.63
CA HIS A 24 4.35 4.27 -1.55
C HIS A 24 3.79 3.46 -2.73
N VAL A 25 4.66 3.21 -3.71
CA VAL A 25 4.37 2.41 -4.91
C VAL A 25 4.91 0.98 -4.85
N ALA A 26 5.70 0.65 -3.83
CA ALA A 26 6.30 -0.68 -3.73
C ALA A 26 5.24 -1.75 -3.46
N GLY A 27 5.36 -2.87 -4.13
CA GLY A 27 4.48 -4.01 -3.94
C GLY A 27 4.72 -5.08 -4.99
N ILE A 28 4.42 -6.32 -4.63
CA ILE A 28 4.38 -7.46 -5.53
C ILE A 28 2.99 -7.49 -6.16
N ALA A 29 2.94 -7.41 -7.48
CA ALA A 29 1.73 -7.54 -8.29
C ALA A 29 1.98 -8.51 -9.45
N HIS A 30 0.91 -9.07 -10.02
CA HIS A 30 0.96 -9.91 -11.22
C HIS A 30 1.82 -11.19 -11.13
N VAL A 31 2.16 -11.66 -9.92
CA VAL A 31 2.79 -12.97 -9.75
C VAL A 31 1.71 -14.02 -9.55
N GLU A 32 1.76 -15.10 -10.34
CA GLU A 32 0.86 -16.23 -10.17
C GLU A 32 0.96 -16.77 -8.73
N GLU A 33 -0.16 -16.88 -8.02
CA GLU A 33 -0.20 -17.21 -6.59
C GLU A 33 0.49 -18.54 -6.24
N LYS A 34 0.62 -19.46 -7.20
CA LYS A 34 1.35 -20.73 -7.06
C LYS A 34 2.87 -20.59 -6.90
N HIS A 35 3.43 -19.39 -7.12
CA HIS A 35 4.88 -19.14 -7.12
C HIS A 35 5.37 -18.23 -5.99
N ILE A 36 4.47 -17.72 -5.15
CA ILE A 36 4.85 -16.90 -3.98
C ILE A 36 4.06 -17.35 -2.76
N ASP A 37 4.78 -17.52 -1.66
CA ASP A 37 4.18 -17.78 -0.36
C ASP A 37 3.30 -16.59 0.10
N SER A 38 2.11 -16.92 0.60
CA SER A 38 1.20 -15.99 1.27
C SER A 38 1.90 -15.12 2.32
N GLU A 39 2.86 -15.67 3.07
CA GLU A 39 3.62 -14.92 4.07
C GLU A 39 4.54 -13.87 3.44
N HIS A 40 5.14 -14.19 2.29
CA HIS A 40 5.98 -13.26 1.55
C HIS A 40 5.14 -12.11 0.96
N TYR A 41 3.98 -12.43 0.39
CA TYR A 41 3.00 -11.43 -0.06
C TYR A 41 2.59 -10.50 1.08
N GLU A 42 2.24 -11.06 2.23
CA GLU A 42 1.83 -10.31 3.41
C GLU A 42 2.97 -9.42 3.94
N THR A 43 4.19 -9.93 3.96
CA THR A 43 5.36 -9.18 4.43
C THR A 43 5.63 -7.96 3.55
N VAL A 44 5.60 -8.12 2.22
CA VAL A 44 5.94 -7.04 1.29
C VAL A 44 4.78 -6.08 1.05
N ASN A 45 3.57 -6.60 0.82
CA ASN A 45 2.44 -5.74 0.44
C ASN A 45 1.69 -5.13 1.62
N CYS A 46 1.82 -5.70 2.82
CA CYS A 46 1.13 -5.24 4.01
C CYS A 46 2.10 -4.71 5.06
N LYS A 47 2.93 -5.57 5.66
CA LYS A 47 3.78 -5.18 6.80
C LYS A 47 4.77 -4.08 6.43
N LEU A 48 5.50 -4.23 5.32
CA LEU A 48 6.44 -3.23 4.85
C LEU A 48 5.76 -1.87 4.58
N ALA A 49 4.59 -1.88 3.95
CA ALA A 49 3.84 -0.65 3.68
C ALA A 49 3.38 0.03 4.98
N ALA A 50 2.90 -0.74 5.96
CA ALA A 50 2.52 -0.25 7.28
C ALA A 50 3.72 0.27 8.08
N ASP A 51 4.87 -0.41 8.04
CA ASP A 51 6.10 0.02 8.72
C ASP A 51 6.62 1.34 8.15
N ILE A 52 6.60 1.51 6.83
CA ILE A 52 7.00 2.76 6.17
C ILE A 52 6.02 3.88 6.52
N ALA A 53 4.71 3.62 6.52
CA ALA A 53 3.72 4.61 6.93
C ALA A 53 3.89 5.02 8.40
N SER A 54 4.20 4.05 9.27
CA SER A 54 4.48 4.30 10.69
C SER A 54 5.74 5.15 10.87
N LYS A 55 6.84 4.82 10.18
CA LYS A 55 8.06 5.65 10.17
C LYS A 55 7.78 7.06 9.66
N ALA A 56 7.08 7.19 8.54
CA ALA A 56 6.70 8.50 7.98
C ALA A 56 5.95 9.35 9.01
N LYS A 57 4.98 8.75 9.71
CA LYS A 57 4.24 9.41 10.78
C LYS A 57 5.16 9.86 11.93
N VAL A 58 6.03 8.97 12.41
CA VAL A 58 6.96 9.27 13.51
C VAL A 58 7.93 10.40 13.16
N GLU A 59 8.34 10.49 11.89
CA GLU A 59 9.28 11.50 11.40
C GLU A 59 8.60 12.79 10.93
N GLY A 60 7.30 12.94 11.17
CA GLY A 60 6.59 14.20 10.97
C GLY A 60 6.09 14.45 9.54
N ILE A 61 6.08 13.43 8.67
CA ILE A 61 5.43 13.53 7.36
C ILE A 61 3.95 13.84 7.57
N GLN A 62 3.39 14.72 6.75
CA GLN A 62 1.99 15.13 6.89
C GLN A 62 1.03 14.26 6.08
N HIS A 63 1.49 13.72 4.94
CA HIS A 63 0.66 12.94 4.03
C HIS A 63 1.36 11.67 3.54
N PHE A 64 0.67 10.54 3.66
CA PHE A 64 1.09 9.27 3.10
C PHE A 64 0.09 8.81 2.02
N VAL A 65 0.58 8.54 0.82
CA VAL A 65 -0.21 8.04 -0.30
C VAL A 65 0.15 6.58 -0.55
N PHE A 66 -0.82 5.69 -0.44
CA PHE A 66 -0.64 4.26 -0.64
C PHE A 66 -1.34 3.79 -1.92
N ILE A 67 -0.61 3.06 -2.76
CA ILE A 67 -1.20 2.37 -3.93
C ILE A 67 -1.70 0.98 -3.51
N SER A 68 -3.00 0.91 -3.27
CA SER A 68 -3.77 -0.31 -3.09
C SER A 68 -4.26 -0.84 -4.44
N SER A 69 -5.42 -1.52 -4.51
CA SER A 69 -5.94 -2.08 -5.75
C SER A 69 -7.44 -2.29 -5.75
N MET A 70 -8.09 -2.24 -6.91
CA MET A 70 -9.47 -2.73 -7.08
C MET A 70 -9.65 -4.22 -6.71
N SER A 71 -8.58 -5.03 -6.69
CA SER A 71 -8.65 -6.44 -6.27
C SER A 71 -9.18 -6.64 -4.85
N VAL A 72 -9.20 -5.60 -4.01
CA VAL A 72 -9.81 -5.65 -2.66
C VAL A 72 -11.32 -5.91 -2.69
N TYR A 73 -12.00 -5.58 -3.79
CA TYR A 73 -13.44 -5.80 -3.91
C TYR A 73 -13.79 -7.22 -4.32
N GLY A 74 -12.87 -7.94 -4.97
CA GLY A 74 -13.06 -9.33 -5.38
C GLY A 74 -14.22 -9.56 -6.36
N LEU A 75 -14.66 -8.50 -7.05
CA LEU A 75 -15.71 -8.56 -8.06
C LEU A 75 -15.09 -8.80 -9.43
N ALA A 76 -15.64 -9.78 -10.17
CA ALA A 76 -15.28 -10.01 -11.57
C ALA A 76 -16.08 -9.12 -12.53
N ASN A 77 -17.31 -8.74 -12.15
CA ASN A 77 -18.23 -7.90 -12.94
C ASN A 77 -19.03 -7.00 -11.99
N GLY A 78 -19.51 -5.87 -12.51
CA GLY A 78 -20.36 -4.91 -11.78
C GLY A 78 -19.76 -3.50 -11.70
N ILE A 79 -20.44 -2.62 -10.98
CA ILE A 79 -20.01 -1.23 -10.73
C ILE A 79 -19.56 -1.13 -9.28
N ILE A 80 -18.34 -0.63 -9.06
CA ILE A 80 -17.82 -0.33 -7.72
C ILE A 80 -18.18 1.12 -7.39
N THR A 81 -18.79 1.31 -6.22
CA THR A 81 -19.16 2.60 -5.64
C THR A 81 -18.54 2.76 -4.25
N GLU A 82 -18.73 3.90 -3.61
CA GLU A 82 -18.25 4.18 -2.25
C GLU A 82 -18.85 3.22 -1.21
N GLU A 83 -20.05 2.72 -1.45
CA GLU A 83 -20.77 1.78 -0.59
C GLU A 83 -20.36 0.32 -0.81
N THR A 84 -19.58 0.04 -1.86
CA THR A 84 -19.14 -1.31 -2.17
C THR A 84 -18.18 -1.80 -1.09
N LYS A 85 -18.53 -2.92 -0.43
CA LYS A 85 -17.69 -3.47 0.65
C LYS A 85 -16.55 -4.31 0.07
N PRO A 86 -15.31 -4.19 0.58
CA PRO A 86 -14.21 -5.08 0.21
C PRO A 86 -14.51 -6.55 0.52
N ASN A 87 -14.25 -7.44 -0.45
CA ASN A 87 -14.43 -8.90 -0.33
C ASN A 87 -13.39 -9.64 -1.20
N PRO A 88 -12.09 -9.50 -0.90
CA PRO A 88 -11.04 -9.99 -1.78
C PRO A 88 -11.04 -11.52 -1.88
N LYS A 89 -10.78 -12.03 -3.07
CA LYS A 89 -10.68 -13.47 -3.34
C LYS A 89 -9.22 -13.95 -3.42
N SER A 90 -8.35 -13.15 -4.04
CA SER A 90 -6.92 -13.41 -4.20
C SER A 90 -6.10 -13.11 -2.94
N LEU A 91 -4.95 -13.75 -2.82
CA LEU A 91 -3.92 -13.42 -1.82
C LEU A 91 -3.45 -11.98 -1.97
N TYR A 92 -3.26 -11.53 -3.21
CA TYR A 92 -2.91 -10.14 -3.52
C TYR A 92 -3.98 -9.17 -2.98
N GLY A 93 -5.26 -9.39 -3.30
CA GLY A 93 -6.35 -8.53 -2.82
C GLY A 93 -6.48 -8.53 -1.29
N LYS A 94 -6.26 -9.69 -0.64
CA LYS A 94 -6.24 -9.81 0.82
C LYS A 94 -5.11 -9.00 1.44
N SER A 95 -3.88 -9.13 0.91
CA SER A 95 -2.72 -8.37 1.40
C SER A 95 -2.91 -6.86 1.27
N LYS A 96 -3.46 -6.38 0.15
CA LYS A 96 -3.75 -4.95 -0.06
C LYS A 96 -4.84 -4.44 0.88
N LEU A 97 -5.92 -5.21 1.07
CA LEU A 97 -6.96 -4.82 2.04
C LEU A 97 -6.44 -4.81 3.48
N HIS A 98 -5.52 -5.71 3.82
CA HIS A 98 -4.91 -5.72 5.15
C HIS A 98 -4.01 -4.49 5.34
N ALA A 99 -3.17 -4.16 4.35
CA ALA A 99 -2.37 -2.95 4.34
C ALA A 99 -3.25 -1.70 4.52
N ASP A 100 -4.36 -1.62 3.77
CA ASP A 100 -5.31 -0.51 3.88
C ASP A 100 -5.76 -0.30 5.33
N ARG A 101 -6.14 -1.39 6.01
CA ARG A 101 -6.63 -1.35 7.40
C ARG A 101 -5.54 -0.89 8.37
N LEU A 102 -4.32 -1.43 8.26
CA LEU A 102 -3.21 -1.04 9.15
C LEU A 102 -2.82 0.42 8.94
N ILE A 103 -2.72 0.86 7.69
CA ILE A 103 -2.33 2.24 7.38
C ILE A 103 -3.44 3.22 7.81
N PHE A 104 -4.72 2.87 7.64
CA PHE A 104 -5.83 3.72 8.11
C PHE A 104 -5.82 3.95 9.61
N GLN A 105 -5.36 2.98 10.42
CA GLN A 105 -5.24 3.13 11.87
C GLN A 105 -4.19 4.18 12.27
N LEU A 106 -3.28 4.57 11.36
CA LEU A 106 -2.27 5.58 11.63
C LEU A 106 -2.80 7.01 11.47
N ILE A 107 -3.98 7.22 10.89
CA ILE A 107 -4.52 8.57 10.67
C ILE A 107 -4.73 9.28 12.01
N ASP A 108 -4.31 10.54 12.07
CA ASP A 108 -4.68 11.45 13.15
C ASP A 108 -4.78 12.90 12.65
N LYS A 109 -4.73 13.87 13.57
CA LYS A 109 -4.78 15.30 13.24
C LYS A 109 -3.60 15.77 12.37
N ASN A 110 -2.42 15.14 12.52
CA ASN A 110 -1.16 15.54 11.91
C ASN A 110 -0.74 14.60 10.76
N PHE A 111 -1.26 13.37 10.73
CA PHE A 111 -0.93 12.38 9.71
C PHE A 111 -2.17 12.02 8.87
N LYS A 112 -2.15 12.39 7.59
CA LYS A 112 -3.21 12.08 6.62
C LYS A 112 -2.79 10.94 5.71
N VAL A 113 -3.76 10.11 5.33
CA VAL A 113 -3.54 8.99 4.42
C VAL A 113 -4.52 9.08 3.26
N ALA A 114 -4.01 8.93 2.05
CA ALA A 114 -4.80 8.67 0.85
C ALA A 114 -4.52 7.26 0.35
N ILE A 115 -5.56 6.42 0.26
CA ILE A 115 -5.46 5.08 -0.29
C ILE A 115 -6.10 5.07 -1.67
N LEU A 116 -5.29 4.81 -2.69
CA LEU A 116 -5.73 4.73 -4.07
C LEU A 116 -5.95 3.26 -4.44
N ARG A 117 -7.14 2.93 -4.93
CA ARG A 117 -7.50 1.57 -5.42
C ARG A 117 -7.69 1.60 -6.93
N PRO A 118 -6.62 1.80 -7.72
CA PRO A 118 -6.75 1.90 -9.16
C PRO A 118 -7.25 0.58 -9.77
N PRO A 119 -7.91 0.64 -10.94
CA PRO A 119 -8.09 -0.52 -11.82
C PRO A 119 -6.74 -0.94 -12.41
N MET A 120 -6.75 -1.79 -13.45
CA MET A 120 -5.55 -2.08 -14.22
C MET A 120 -4.97 -0.77 -14.79
N ILE A 121 -3.76 -0.41 -14.36
CA ILE A 121 -3.03 0.76 -14.86
C ILE A 121 -2.27 0.33 -16.12
N TYR A 122 -2.34 1.13 -17.18
CA TYR A 122 -1.60 0.95 -18.43
C TYR A 122 -1.20 2.31 -19.00
N GLY A 123 -0.10 2.34 -19.74
CA GLY A 123 0.43 3.57 -20.35
C GLY A 123 1.87 3.39 -20.82
N PRO A 124 2.42 4.37 -21.55
CA PRO A 124 3.86 4.42 -21.80
C PRO A 124 4.61 4.60 -20.47
N ASN A 125 5.78 3.98 -20.35
CA ASN A 125 6.71 4.20 -19.23
C ASN A 125 7.43 5.53 -19.42
#